data_AF-A0A2W7PNV6-F1
#
_entry.id   AF-A0A2W7PNV6-F1
#
_cell.length_a   1.000
_cell.length_b   1.000
_cell.length_c   1.000
_cell.angle_alpha   90.00
_cell.angle_beta   90.00
_cell.angle_gamma   90.00
#
_symmetry.space_group_name_H-M   'P 1'
#
loop_
_entity.id
_entity.type
_entity.pdbx_description
1 polymer ?
#
loop_
_entity_poly.entity_id
_entity_poly.type
_entity_poly.pdbx_seq_one_letter_code
_entity_poly.pdbx_strand_id
1 'polypeptide(L)'
;MERDHKMGVHLDGSRGVGVSRLEVIEGPSGRRRRTKAERARIAAESMMPGVTVADVARKHGTTRWQIYDWRKQLRMGNLVVSKSVASLPVFAELVVDDIASEAPPAAITRSDLEIVVGGDVVIRAGAGVDEGQLTRAIRAARAAAS
;
A
#
# COMPACT_ATOMS: atom_id res chain seq x y z
N MET A 1 11.56 -22.20 -19.17
CA MET A 1 12.36 -20.98 -19.43
C MET A 1 11.46 -20.00 -20.17
N GLU A 2 10.70 -19.21 -19.43
CA GLU A 2 9.67 -18.34 -19.99
C GLU A 2 10.30 -17.02 -20.42
N ARG A 3 10.19 -16.70 -21.71
CA ARG A 3 10.80 -15.51 -22.31
C ARG A 3 9.96 -14.29 -21.95
N ASP A 4 10.52 -13.43 -21.10
CA ASP A 4 9.95 -12.14 -20.74
C ASP A 4 9.83 -11.27 -22.01
N HIS A 5 8.60 -10.99 -22.43
CA HIS A 5 8.28 -10.27 -23.65
C HIS A 5 8.59 -8.78 -23.46
N LYS A 6 9.80 -8.41 -23.84
CA LYS A 6 10.31 -7.04 -23.78
C LYS A 6 9.62 -6.16 -24.82
N MET A 7 8.50 -5.56 -24.44
CA MET A 7 7.87 -4.48 -25.22
C MET A 7 8.88 -3.34 -25.39
N GLY A 8 9.32 -3.12 -26.63
CA GLY A 8 10.12 -1.96 -26.99
C GLY A 8 9.27 -0.71 -26.81
N VAL A 9 9.45 -0.01 -25.70
CA VAL A 9 8.79 1.28 -25.48
C VAL A 9 9.48 2.31 -26.38
N HIS A 10 8.75 2.83 -27.37
CA HIS A 10 9.17 3.97 -28.15
C HIS A 10 9.36 5.15 -27.17
N LEU A 11 10.61 5.59 -27.00
CA LEU A 11 10.90 6.78 -26.24
C LEU A 11 10.48 7.96 -27.11
N ASP A 12 9.41 8.64 -26.71
CA ASP A 12 8.99 9.92 -27.27
C ASP A 12 10.10 10.95 -26.97
N GLY A 13 11.12 10.96 -27.82
CA GLY A 13 12.20 11.92 -27.81
C GLY A 13 11.65 13.23 -28.35
N SER A 14 11.51 14.23 -27.46
CA SER A 14 11.14 15.57 -27.86
C SER A 14 12.13 16.10 -28.90
N ARG A 15 11.67 16.33 -30.13
CA ARG A 15 12.50 16.79 -31.27
C ARG A 15 12.85 18.28 -31.22
N GLY A 16 12.63 18.96 -30.08
CA GLY A 16 12.53 20.42 -30.03
C GLY A 16 13.50 21.17 -29.10
N VAL A 17 14.46 20.52 -28.44
CA VAL A 17 15.34 21.22 -27.47
C VAL A 17 16.78 20.76 -27.66
N GLY A 18 17.71 21.72 -27.79
CA GLY A 18 19.14 21.45 -27.83
C GLY A 18 19.60 20.61 -26.63
N VAL A 19 20.54 19.70 -26.88
CA VAL A 19 21.04 18.77 -25.87
C VAL A 19 21.82 19.54 -24.81
N SER A 20 21.28 19.66 -23.59
CA SER A 20 21.92 20.42 -22.51
C SER A 20 22.94 19.61 -21.71
N ARG A 21 22.83 18.27 -21.70
CA ARG A 21 23.72 17.35 -20.97
C ARG A 21 23.67 15.94 -21.56
N LEU A 22 24.84 15.35 -21.80
CA LEU A 22 24.98 13.94 -22.18
C LEU A 22 25.47 13.15 -20.96
N GLU A 23 24.73 12.12 -20.56
CA GLU A 23 25.16 11.16 -19.55
C GLU A 23 25.52 9.84 -20.24
N VAL A 24 26.73 9.34 -20.01
CA VAL A 24 27.18 8.05 -20.54
C VAL A 24 26.73 6.97 -19.58
N ILE A 25 25.87 6.06 -20.06
CA ILE A 25 25.46 4.87 -19.31
C ILE A 25 26.44 3.75 -19.66
N GLU A 26 27.31 3.43 -18.73
CA GLU A 26 28.27 2.33 -18.89
C GLU A 26 27.56 0.97 -18.85
N GLY A 27 28.07 0.03 -19.65
CA GLY A 27 27.65 -1.37 -19.67
C GLY A 27 26.88 -1.79 -20.94
N PRO A 28 26.82 -3.11 -21.22
CA PRO A 28 26.44 -3.65 -22.53
C PRO A 28 24.99 -3.37 -22.95
N SER A 29 24.13 -3.01 -22.00
CA SER A 29 22.71 -2.75 -22.28
C SER A 29 22.38 -1.29 -22.57
N GLY A 30 23.26 -0.34 -22.22
CA GLY A 30 22.98 1.10 -22.28
C GLY A 30 21.74 1.55 -21.49
N ARG A 31 21.21 0.70 -20.58
CA ARG A 31 19.99 0.97 -19.81
C ARG A 31 20.35 1.30 -18.38
N ARG A 32 19.79 2.40 -17.88
CA ARG A 32 19.92 2.79 -16.47
C ARG A 32 19.30 1.70 -15.58
N ARG A 33 20.13 1.07 -14.73
CA ARG A 33 19.68 0.15 -13.68
C ARG A 33 19.29 0.98 -12.45
N ARG A 34 18.01 0.91 -12.07
CA ARG A 34 17.48 1.61 -10.89
C ARG A 34 17.39 0.69 -9.69
N THR A 35 17.81 1.18 -8.54
CA THR A 35 17.69 0.44 -7.27
C THR A 35 16.22 0.26 -6.88
N LYS A 36 15.91 -0.68 -5.97
CA LYS A 36 14.54 -0.80 -5.42
C LYS A 36 14.10 0.49 -4.73
N ALA A 37 15.01 1.12 -3.97
CA ALA A 37 14.75 2.38 -3.28
C ALA A 37 14.44 3.52 -4.25
N GLU A 38 15.19 3.65 -5.35
CA GLU A 38 14.93 4.66 -6.38
C GLU A 38 13.58 4.45 -7.07
N ARG A 39 13.26 3.20 -7.45
CA ARG A 39 11.95 2.86 -8.02
C ARG A 39 10.80 3.19 -7.06
N ALA A 40 10.97 2.90 -5.77
CA ALA A 40 9.98 3.22 -4.74
C ALA A 40 9.77 4.73 -4.60
N ARG A 41 10.85 5.52 -4.61
CA ARG A 41 10.78 6.99 -4.54
C ARG A 41 10.04 7.58 -5.76
N ILE A 42 10.39 7.14 -6.97
CA ILE A 42 9.75 7.62 -8.20
C ILE A 42 8.26 7.24 -8.22
N ALA A 43 7.93 6.01 -7.81
CA ALA A 43 6.54 5.57 -7.72
C ALA A 43 5.74 6.41 -6.72
N ALA A 44 6.30 6.68 -5.53
CA ALA A 44 5.67 7.51 -4.51
C ALA A 44 5.46 8.95 -5.00
N GLU A 45 6.46 9.57 -5.65
CA GLU A 45 6.34 10.90 -6.24
C GLU A 45 5.17 10.98 -7.24
N SER A 46 5.01 9.95 -8.09
CA SER A 46 3.90 9.89 -9.06
C SER A 46 2.51 9.68 -8.46
N MET A 47 2.43 9.41 -7.15
CA MET A 47 1.19 9.22 -6.41
C MET A 47 0.77 10.47 -5.63
N MET A 48 1.57 11.54 -5.65
CA MET A 48 1.21 12.79 -4.98
C MET A 48 0.03 13.47 -5.70
N PRO A 49 -0.89 14.12 -4.97
CA PRO A 49 -1.99 14.88 -5.57
C PRO A 49 -1.48 15.93 -6.57
N GLY A 50 -2.18 16.09 -7.70
CA GLY A 50 -1.82 17.07 -8.73
C GLY A 50 -0.62 16.70 -9.61
N VAL A 51 0.08 15.59 -9.34
CA VAL A 51 1.21 15.14 -10.15
C VAL A 51 0.76 14.28 -11.32
N THR A 52 1.25 14.58 -12.53
CA THR A 52 1.04 13.72 -13.70
C THR A 52 2.18 12.71 -13.86
N VAL A 53 1.83 11.47 -14.22
CA VAL A 53 2.82 10.40 -14.47
C VAL A 53 3.75 10.74 -15.63
N ALA A 54 3.26 11.50 -16.63
CA ALA A 54 4.06 11.92 -17.77
C ALA A 54 5.19 12.87 -17.36
N ASP A 55 4.94 13.79 -16.44
CA ASP A 55 5.95 14.74 -15.96
C ASP A 55 7.03 14.05 -15.14
N VAL A 56 6.61 13.15 -14.25
CA VAL A 56 7.54 12.31 -13.46
C VAL A 56 8.38 11.43 -14.36
N ALA A 57 7.78 10.84 -15.41
CA ALA A 57 8.49 10.04 -16.40
C ALA A 57 9.62 10.84 -17.09
N ARG A 58 9.31 12.07 -17.54
CA ARG A 58 10.28 12.98 -18.16
C ARG A 58 11.37 13.40 -17.18
N LYS A 59 10.99 13.82 -15.97
CA LYS A 59 11.93 14.25 -14.91
C LYS A 59 12.95 13.18 -14.56
N HIS A 60 12.54 11.91 -14.50
CA HIS A 60 13.40 10.81 -14.08
C HIS A 60 14.02 10.03 -15.24
N GLY A 61 13.73 10.38 -16.51
CA GLY A 61 14.19 9.61 -17.67
C GLY A 61 13.70 8.16 -17.64
N THR A 62 12.43 7.96 -17.31
CA THR A 62 11.76 6.65 -17.22
C THR A 62 10.51 6.65 -18.11
N THR A 63 9.94 5.47 -18.38
CA THR A 63 8.70 5.38 -19.15
C THR A 63 7.49 5.40 -18.21
N ARG A 64 6.34 5.86 -18.69
CA ARG A 64 5.08 5.83 -17.92
C ARG A 64 4.73 4.40 -17.47
N TRP A 65 4.97 3.41 -18.35
CA TRP A 65 4.75 2.00 -18.05
C TRP A 65 5.61 1.49 -16.88
N GLN A 66 6.88 1.88 -16.80
CA GLN A 66 7.74 1.55 -15.65
C GLN A 66 7.17 2.12 -14.34
N ILE A 67 6.68 3.36 -14.36
CA ILE A 67 6.05 3.97 -13.19
C ILE A 67 4.78 3.21 -12.79
N TYR A 68 3.92 2.81 -13.74
CA TYR A 68 2.72 2.03 -13.44
C TYR A 68 3.05 0.67 -12.82
N ASP A 69 4.04 -0.04 -13.37
CA ASP A 69 4.54 -1.28 -12.77
C ASP A 69 5.04 -1.03 -11.35
N TRP A 70 5.87 -0.02 -11.11
CA TRP A 70 6.37 0.26 -9.77
C TRP A 70 5.28 0.69 -8.79
N ARG A 71 4.24 1.42 -9.22
CA ARG A 71 3.05 1.71 -8.39
C ARG A 71 2.32 0.42 -8.00
N LYS A 72 2.21 -0.54 -8.92
CA LYS A 72 1.64 -1.87 -8.61
C LYS A 72 2.50 -2.59 -7.59
N GLN A 73 3.81 -2.63 -7.78
CA GLN A 73 4.75 -3.26 -6.84
C GLN A 73 4.73 -2.60 -5.45
N LEU A 74 4.54 -1.28 -5.39
CA LEU A 74 4.40 -0.53 -4.14
C LEU A 74 3.14 -0.94 -3.38
N ARG A 75 1.99 -1.05 -4.07
CA ARG A 75 0.74 -1.54 -3.46
C ARG A 75 0.82 -3.00 -3.00
N MET A 76 1.63 -3.81 -3.67
CA MET A 76 1.88 -5.20 -3.31
C MET A 76 2.93 -5.37 -2.19
N GLY A 77 3.55 -4.28 -1.70
CA GLY A 77 4.60 -4.34 -0.67
C GLY A 77 5.99 -4.79 -1.17
N ASN A 78 6.14 -5.01 -2.48
CA ASN A 78 7.41 -5.43 -3.09
C ASN A 78 8.44 -4.29 -3.23
N LEU A 79 7.96 -3.05 -3.13
CA LEU A 79 8.77 -1.84 -3.02
C LEU A 79 8.40 -1.14 -1.71
N VAL A 80 9.41 -0.62 -1.01
CA VAL A 80 9.23 0.12 0.25
C VAL A 80 9.84 1.50 0.09
N VAL A 81 9.06 2.54 0.42
CA VAL A 81 9.57 3.90 0.47
C VAL A 81 10.35 4.06 1.77
N SER A 82 11.67 4.30 1.66
CA SER A 82 12.46 4.68 2.83
C SER A 82 11.95 6.01 3.40
N LYS A 83 11.75 6.08 4.72
CA LYS A 83 11.22 7.23 5.47
C LYS A 83 11.87 8.58 5.17
N SER A 84 13.08 8.60 4.59
CA SER A 84 13.83 9.83 4.28
C SER A 84 13.15 10.78 3.26
N VAL A 85 12.08 10.37 2.56
CA VAL A 85 11.32 11.26 1.64
C VAL A 85 9.87 11.47 2.14
N ALA A 86 9.48 10.85 3.24
CA ALA A 86 8.22 11.15 3.89
C ALA A 86 8.45 12.29 4.88
N SER A 87 8.37 13.53 4.39
CA SER A 87 7.78 14.59 5.20
C SER A 87 6.39 14.08 5.55
N LEU A 88 6.32 13.46 6.75
CA LEU A 88 5.18 12.99 7.55
C LEU A 88 3.93 12.55 6.77
N PRO A 89 3.36 11.36 7.04
CA PRO A 89 2.01 11.15 6.59
C PRO A 89 1.12 12.20 7.25
N VAL A 90 0.50 13.08 6.46
CA VAL A 90 -0.69 13.82 6.88
C VAL A 90 -1.82 12.79 6.89
N PHE A 91 -1.76 11.85 7.82
CA PHE A 91 -2.99 11.26 8.33
C PHE A 91 -3.58 12.35 9.21
N ALA A 92 -4.75 12.87 8.82
CA ALA A 92 -5.57 13.59 9.78
C ALA A 92 -5.89 12.59 10.89
N GLU A 93 -5.41 12.87 12.09
CA GLU A 93 -5.92 12.22 13.30
C GLU A 93 -7.43 12.50 13.33
N LEU A 94 -8.24 11.44 13.29
CA LEU A 94 -9.67 11.55 13.49
C LEU A 94 -9.89 11.90 14.96
N VAL A 95 -9.86 13.19 15.29
CA VAL A 95 -10.34 13.70 16.57
C VAL A 95 -11.85 13.53 16.55
N VAL A 96 -12.36 12.59 17.34
CA VAL A 96 -13.77 12.57 17.70
C VAL A 96 -13.95 13.74 18.65
N ASP A 97 -14.60 14.81 18.20
CA ASP A 97 -15.07 15.86 19.09
C ASP A 97 -16.09 15.24 20.04
N ASP A 98 -15.62 14.85 21.22
CA ASP A 98 -16.48 14.55 22.36
C ASP A 98 -17.02 15.89 22.85
N ILE A 99 -18.09 16.37 22.21
CA ILE A 99 -18.85 17.50 22.73
C ILE A 99 -19.43 16.99 24.05
N ALA A 100 -18.89 17.54 25.14
CA ALA A 100 -19.37 17.33 26.49
C ALA A 100 -20.90 17.39 26.54
N SER A 101 -21.52 16.21 26.63
CA SER A 101 -22.80 16.02 27.29
C SER A 101 -22.53 15.08 28.46
N GLU A 102 -22.53 15.68 29.64
CA GLU A 102 -22.40 15.07 30.96
C GLU A 102 -23.33 13.84 31.13
N ALA A 103 -22.75 12.64 31.13
CA ALA A 103 -23.37 11.37 31.54
C ALA A 103 -22.26 10.32 31.80
N PRO A 104 -22.43 9.37 32.75
CA PRO A 104 -21.33 8.58 33.33
C PRO A 104 -20.63 7.67 32.30
N PRO A 105 -19.38 7.24 32.56
CA PRO A 105 -18.52 6.63 31.55
C PRO A 105 -19.10 5.29 31.08
N ALA A 106 -19.76 5.29 29.93
CA ALA A 106 -20.02 4.07 29.19
C ALA A 106 -18.66 3.58 28.67
N ALA A 107 -18.09 2.62 29.40
CA ALA A 107 -16.88 1.92 29.02
C ALA A 107 -16.97 1.51 27.55
N ILE A 108 -16.09 2.04 26.71
CA ILE A 108 -15.87 1.52 25.36
C ILE A 108 -15.19 0.16 25.55
N THR A 109 -15.98 -0.89 25.78
CA THR A 109 -15.49 -2.27 25.74
C THR A 109 -15.48 -2.73 24.29
N ARG A 110 -14.56 -2.17 23.49
CA ARG A 110 -14.16 -2.82 22.24
C ARG A 110 -13.11 -3.87 22.57
N SER A 111 -13.58 -5.07 22.79
CA SER A 111 -12.77 -6.27 22.56
C SER A 111 -13.66 -7.25 21.83
N ASP A 112 -13.54 -7.28 20.52
CA ASP A 112 -14.42 -8.03 19.63
C ASP A 112 -13.65 -9.29 19.24
N LEU A 113 -13.61 -10.27 20.13
CA LEU A 113 -12.96 -11.56 19.86
C LEU A 113 -13.84 -12.34 18.87
N GLU A 114 -13.30 -12.62 17.68
CA GLU A 114 -13.96 -13.44 16.66
C GLU A 114 -13.38 -14.86 16.65
N ILE A 115 -14.23 -15.85 16.89
CA ILE A 115 -13.88 -17.28 16.90
C ILE A 115 -14.61 -17.95 15.74
N VAL A 116 -13.85 -18.65 14.90
CA VAL A 116 -14.40 -19.48 13.81
C VAL A 116 -14.39 -20.93 14.25
N VAL A 117 -15.56 -21.58 14.20
CA VAL A 117 -15.77 -23.00 14.53
C VAL A 117 -16.30 -23.69 13.28
N GLY A 118 -15.70 -24.83 12.88
CA GLY A 118 -16.18 -25.62 11.73
C GLY A 118 -15.95 -24.99 10.34
N GLY A 119 -15.48 -23.73 10.27
CA GLY A 119 -15.24 -23.00 9.03
C GLY A 119 -16.44 -22.18 8.54
N ASP A 120 -17.62 -22.40 9.11
CA ASP A 120 -18.90 -21.82 8.74
C ASP A 120 -19.59 -21.06 9.88
N VAL A 121 -19.27 -21.39 11.14
CA VAL A 121 -19.83 -20.71 12.32
C VAL A 121 -18.87 -19.67 12.86
N VAL A 122 -19.36 -18.44 13.03
CA VAL A 122 -18.61 -17.30 13.57
C VAL A 122 -19.24 -16.85 14.89
N ILE A 123 -18.46 -16.89 15.98
CA ILE A 123 -18.85 -16.43 17.31
C ILE A 123 -18.12 -15.13 17.61
N ARG A 124 -18.87 -14.06 17.92
CA ARG A 124 -18.32 -12.76 18.34
C ARG A 124 -18.54 -12.58 19.83
N ALA A 125 -17.46 -12.41 20.57
CA ALA A 125 -17.49 -12.22 22.02
C ALA A 125 -16.94 -10.83 22.39
N GLY A 126 -17.71 -10.11 23.20
CA GLY A 126 -17.29 -8.84 23.79
C GLY A 126 -16.37 -9.03 25.01
N ALA A 127 -15.71 -7.95 25.45
CA ALA A 127 -14.77 -7.97 26.58
C ALA A 127 -15.35 -8.47 27.92
N GLY A 128 -16.68 -8.50 28.07
CA GLY A 128 -17.39 -8.90 29.28
C GLY A 128 -18.02 -10.30 29.22
N VAL A 129 -17.68 -11.13 28.22
CA VAL A 129 -18.28 -12.47 28.10
C VAL A 129 -17.73 -13.41 29.17
N ASP A 130 -18.65 -14.01 29.92
CA ASP A 130 -18.35 -15.05 30.91
C ASP A 130 -17.79 -16.33 30.24
N GLU A 131 -16.80 -16.95 30.88
CA GLU A 131 -16.15 -18.17 30.38
C GLU A 131 -17.13 -19.33 30.18
N GLY A 132 -18.08 -19.49 31.09
CA GLY A 132 -19.12 -20.51 31.01
C GLY A 132 -20.04 -20.27 29.82
N GLN A 133 -20.39 -19.01 29.55
CA GLN A 133 -21.19 -18.63 28.39
C GLN A 133 -20.45 -18.86 27.06
N LEU A 134 -19.17 -18.48 26.98
CA LEU A 134 -18.34 -18.70 25.79
C LEU A 134 -18.15 -20.21 25.51
N THR A 135 -17.89 -20.99 26.55
CA THR A 135 -17.71 -22.45 26.44
C THR A 135 -18.99 -23.15 25.96
N ARG A 136 -20.16 -22.74 26.47
CA ARG A 136 -21.45 -23.28 25.99
C ARG A 136 -21.71 -22.91 24.53
N ALA A 137 -21.44 -21.67 24.13
CA ALA A 137 -21.61 -21.23 22.75
C ALA A 137 -20.72 -22.02 21.77
N ILE A 138 -19.44 -22.24 22.12
CA ILE A 138 -18.51 -23.04 21.30
C ILE A 138 -18.96 -24.50 21.20
N ARG A 139 -19.41 -25.12 22.31
CA ARG A 139 -19.92 -26.50 22.29
C ARG A 139 -21.18 -26.64 21.44
N ALA A 140 -22.11 -25.70 21.56
CA ALA A 140 -23.33 -25.68 20.76
C ALA A 140 -23.03 -25.51 19.27
N ALA A 141 -22.13 -24.58 18.92
CA ALA A 141 -21.68 -24.38 17.54
C ALA A 141 -21.05 -25.65 16.96
N ARG A 142 -20.21 -26.34 17.72
CA ARG A 142 -19.57 -27.59 17.29
C ARG A 142 -20.58 -28.74 17.13
N ALA A 143 -21.61 -28.80 17.96
CA ALA A 143 -22.66 -29.81 17.85
C ALA A 143 -23.59 -29.56 16.65
N ALA A 144 -23.85 -28.30 16.30
CA ALA A 144 -24.67 -27.94 15.15
C ALA A 144 -23.94 -28.12 13.80
N ALA A 145 -22.61 -28.10 13.81
CA ALA A 145 -21.76 -28.32 12.63
C ALA A 145 -21.40 -29.80 12.41
N SER A 146 -21.99 -30.72 13.18
CA SER A 146 -21.79 -32.18 13.08
C SER A 146 -23.00 -32.85 12.46
#